data_AF-A0A8H7GCJ0-F1
#
_entry.id   AF-A0A8H7GCJ0-F1
#
_cell.length_a   1.000
_cell.length_b   1.000
_cell.length_c   1.000
_cell.angle_alpha   90.00
_cell.angle_beta   90.00
_cell.angle_gamma   90.00
#
_symmetry.space_group_name_H-M   'P 1'
#
loop_
_entity.id
_entity.type
_entity.pdbx_description
1 polymer ?
#
loop_
_entity_poly.entity_id
_entity_poly.type
_entity_poly.pdbx_seq_one_letter_code
_entity_poly.pdbx_strand_id
1 'polypeptide(L)'
;MSASTVNVAVAHATTYLTRPLFPSHSAPVIQKLQQVLEANLIALFAPSWNPTDPIRGSGRRCLTLSPNCLPPRAIYNACVATGVQWFEWIAALGGREFDFFVDPGRISMRFGQAAPLITVWCDQTSCPQAAAMEEAAIQTQLRNQAAARAKLQIDARLERKTLAQQLLEEDEAEDDQIFAMIADEVAAPTWITPTLAKFPAGPRSVSPLSSTHSRSSSRSSNSSSGCFSYASSDSLATVSSITSQSQSPAKLSRRERARQAKIFVDTTKTVVTPYDGGKTTVLTGGVMLGGGPKPKKAAPAPLAAQSPRNNTWRSVRA
;
A
#
# COMPACT_ATOMS: atom_id res chain seq x y z
N MET A 1 16.84 0.57 12.42
CA MET A 1 16.02 1.38 11.50
C MET A 1 16.62 2.77 11.49
N SER A 2 17.25 3.16 10.38
CA SER A 2 17.80 4.50 10.26
C SER A 2 16.66 5.48 10.10
N ALA A 3 16.53 6.42 11.04
CA ALA A 3 15.53 7.47 10.96
C ALA A 3 15.92 8.47 9.87
N SER A 4 15.18 8.50 8.76
CA SER A 4 15.37 9.54 7.74
C SER A 4 15.12 10.92 8.36
N THR A 5 16.09 11.83 8.19
CA THR A 5 15.97 13.19 8.71
C THR A 5 15.01 14.00 7.84
N VAL A 6 14.32 14.97 8.45
CA VAL A 6 13.39 15.86 7.73
C VAL A 6 14.04 16.53 6.52
N ASN A 7 15.31 16.92 6.64
CA ASN A 7 16.05 17.59 5.57
C ASN A 7 16.22 16.69 4.34
N VAL A 8 16.53 15.41 4.52
CA VAL A 8 16.72 14.47 3.41
C VAL A 8 15.41 14.25 2.66
N ALA A 9 14.33 13.99 3.39
CA ALA A 9 13.00 13.81 2.78
C ALA A 9 12.53 15.09 2.06
N VAL A 10 12.73 16.26 2.67
CA VAL A 10 12.37 17.54 2.05
C VAL A 10 13.20 17.82 0.80
N ALA A 11 14.51 17.56 0.81
CA ALA A 11 15.35 17.74 -0.38
C ALA A 11 14.88 16.87 -1.57
N HIS A 12 14.52 15.61 -1.30
CA HIS A 12 13.96 14.73 -2.34
C HIS A 12 12.58 15.21 -2.83
N ALA A 13 11.71 15.63 -1.91
CA ALA A 13 10.41 16.20 -2.24
C ALA A 13 10.54 17.44 -3.13
N THR A 14 11.39 18.38 -2.75
CA THR A 14 11.66 19.61 -3.49
C THR A 14 12.24 19.31 -4.87
N THR A 15 13.24 18.43 -4.95
CA THR A 15 13.83 18.00 -6.23
C THR A 15 12.77 17.42 -7.16
N TYR A 16 11.88 16.56 -6.64
CA TYR A 16 10.80 15.98 -7.42
C TYR A 16 9.82 17.05 -7.93
N LEU A 17 9.35 17.94 -7.06
CA LEU A 17 8.39 18.98 -7.41
C LEU A 17 8.95 20.00 -8.42
N THR A 18 10.25 20.33 -8.34
CA THR A 18 10.85 21.33 -9.25
C THR A 18 11.38 20.74 -10.55
N ARG A 19 11.57 19.43 -10.65
CA ARG A 19 12.15 18.77 -11.84
C ARG A 19 11.46 19.12 -13.15
N PRO A 20 10.11 19.21 -13.24
CA PRO A 20 9.44 19.55 -14.49
C PRO A 20 9.68 20.98 -14.98
N LEU A 21 10.20 21.88 -14.13
CA LEU A 21 10.44 23.28 -14.48
C LEU A 21 11.78 23.52 -15.19
N PHE A 22 12.69 22.54 -15.17
CA PHE A 22 14.03 22.67 -15.78
C PHE A 22 14.02 23.10 -17.26
N PRO A 23 13.08 22.67 -18.11
CA PRO A 23 13.04 23.10 -19.50
C PRO A 23 12.59 24.56 -19.71
N SER A 24 11.80 25.13 -18.79
CA SER A 24 11.22 26.48 -18.95
C SER A 24 11.93 27.58 -18.17
N HIS A 25 12.72 27.20 -17.16
CA HIS A 25 13.39 28.16 -16.27
C HIS A 25 14.91 27.96 -16.26
N SER A 26 15.63 29.05 -15.98
CA SER A 26 17.08 28.99 -15.85
C SER A 26 17.51 28.29 -14.56
N ALA A 27 18.68 27.63 -14.59
CA ALA A 27 19.27 26.95 -13.43
C ALA A 27 19.34 27.81 -12.14
N PRO A 28 19.76 29.10 -12.16
CA PRO A 28 19.81 29.90 -10.93
C PRO A 28 18.43 30.17 -10.33
N VAL A 29 17.38 30.30 -11.15
CA VAL A 29 16.00 30.48 -10.66
C VAL A 29 15.53 29.20 -9.96
N ILE A 30 15.80 28.04 -10.56
CA ILE A 30 15.46 26.74 -9.96
C ILE A 30 16.22 26.50 -8.65
N GLN A 31 17.51 26.80 -8.60
CA GLN A 31 18.29 26.67 -7.36
C GLN A 31 17.75 27.56 -6.24
N LYS A 32 17.41 28.83 -6.55
CA LYS A 32 16.77 29.73 -5.59
C LYS A 32 15.42 29.19 -5.13
N LEU A 33 14.61 28.65 -6.05
CA LEU A 33 13.32 28.05 -5.75
C LEU A 33 13.45 26.87 -4.80
N GLN A 34 14.40 25.97 -5.07
CA GLN A 34 14.66 24.81 -4.23
C GLN A 34 15.05 25.23 -2.81
N GLN A 35 15.99 26.17 -2.65
CA GLN A 35 16.43 26.66 -1.34
C GLN A 35 15.28 27.26 -0.52
N VAL A 36 14.46 28.13 -1.13
CA VAL A 36 13.33 28.76 -0.45
C VAL A 36 12.25 27.74 -0.11
N LEU A 37 11.95 26.81 -1.02
CA LEU A 37 10.95 25.78 -0.81
C LEU A 37 11.37 24.81 0.29
N GLU A 38 12.63 24.38 0.32
CA GLU A 38 13.18 23.52 1.36
C GLU A 38 13.03 24.15 2.75
N ALA A 39 13.45 25.42 2.89
CA ALA A 39 13.31 26.15 4.16
C ALA A 39 11.84 26.23 4.62
N ASN A 40 10.92 26.53 3.70
CA ASN A 40 9.49 26.62 4.01
C ASN A 40 8.89 25.26 4.42
N LEU A 41 9.26 24.17 3.72
CA LEU A 41 8.77 22.83 4.00
C LEU A 41 9.36 22.25 5.30
N ILE A 42 10.63 22.49 5.58
CA ILE A 42 11.25 22.11 6.86
C ILE A 42 10.51 22.77 8.02
N ALA A 43 10.26 24.09 7.94
CA ALA A 43 9.51 24.81 8.96
C ALA A 43 8.08 24.27 9.15
N LEU A 44 7.42 23.88 8.05
CA LEU A 44 6.07 23.30 8.07
C LEU A 44 6.05 21.89 8.70
N PHE A 45 7.02 21.04 8.36
CA PHE A 45 7.00 19.63 8.72
C PHE A 45 7.64 19.32 10.07
N ALA A 46 8.66 20.09 10.48
CA ALA A 46 9.42 19.86 11.71
C ALA A 46 8.56 19.63 12.98
N PRO A 47 7.47 20.39 13.25
CA PRO A 47 6.66 20.18 14.45
C PRO A 47 5.93 18.84 14.51
N SER A 48 5.71 18.20 13.37
CA SER A 48 4.97 16.93 13.27
C SER A 48 5.86 15.73 12.95
N TRP A 49 7.16 15.95 12.69
CA TRP A 49 8.08 14.94 12.20
C TRP A 49 8.42 13.91 13.30
N ASN A 50 7.97 12.67 13.13
CA ASN A 50 8.27 11.58 14.06
C ASN A 50 8.77 10.33 13.32
N PRO A 51 10.09 10.07 13.27
CA PRO A 51 10.64 8.89 12.59
C PRO A 51 10.22 7.54 13.20
N THR A 52 9.85 7.51 14.49
CA THR A 52 9.40 6.27 15.15
C THR A 52 7.97 5.88 14.78
N ASP A 53 7.17 6.85 14.35
CA ASP A 53 5.80 6.66 13.87
C ASP A 53 5.58 7.54 12.63
N PRO A 54 6.03 7.07 11.44
CA PRO A 54 6.05 7.89 10.23
C PRO A 54 4.67 8.38 9.79
N ILE A 55 3.60 7.67 10.16
CA ILE A 55 2.23 8.00 9.77
C ILE A 55 1.67 9.11 10.68
N ARG A 56 2.19 9.25 11.90
CA ARG A 56 1.75 10.28 12.84
C ARG A 56 2.01 11.67 12.27
N GLY A 57 0.92 12.43 12.12
CA GLY A 57 0.97 13.77 11.57
C GLY A 57 1.10 13.82 10.03
N SER A 58 1.00 12.69 9.32
CA SER A 58 1.09 12.65 7.85
C SER A 58 0.10 13.62 7.18
N GLY A 59 -1.13 13.72 7.69
CA GLY A 59 -2.11 14.70 7.20
C GLY A 59 -1.67 16.17 7.32
N ARG A 60 -0.82 16.53 8.30
CA ARG A 60 -0.24 17.88 8.42
C ARG A 60 0.93 18.11 7.46
N ARG A 61 1.51 17.02 6.94
CA ARG A 61 2.59 17.03 5.95
C ARG A 61 2.10 16.73 4.52
N CYS A 62 0.79 16.56 4.37
CA CYS A 62 0.13 16.42 3.08
C CYS A 62 0.01 17.78 2.40
N LEU A 63 0.49 17.86 1.17
CA LEU A 63 0.34 19.02 0.29
C LEU A 63 -0.66 18.66 -0.80
N THR A 64 -1.85 19.25 -0.77
CA THR A 64 -2.82 19.11 -1.86
C THR A 64 -2.55 20.19 -2.89
N LEU A 65 -2.23 19.78 -4.11
CA LEU A 65 -1.89 20.65 -5.23
C LEU A 65 -2.97 20.52 -6.29
N SER A 66 -3.59 21.63 -6.69
CA SER A 66 -4.65 21.66 -7.70
C SER A 66 -4.43 22.84 -8.66
N PRO A 67 -4.73 22.69 -9.96
CA PRO A 67 -4.66 23.80 -10.92
C PRO A 67 -5.75 24.85 -10.68
N ASN A 68 -6.83 24.49 -9.96
CA ASN A 68 -8.01 25.33 -9.78
C ASN A 68 -7.97 26.14 -8.47
N CYS A 69 -6.90 26.06 -7.69
CA CYS A 69 -6.75 26.80 -6.44
C CYS A 69 -5.34 27.36 -6.27
N LEU A 70 -5.20 28.28 -5.32
CA LEU A 70 -3.88 28.74 -4.89
C LEU A 70 -3.10 27.57 -4.24
N PRO A 71 -1.77 27.53 -4.40
CA PRO A 71 -0.97 26.47 -3.82
C PRO A 71 -0.91 26.59 -2.29
N PRO A 72 -0.55 25.51 -1.58
CA PRO A 72 -0.24 25.57 -0.15
C PRO A 72 0.75 26.68 0.18
N ARG A 73 0.59 27.32 1.34
CA ARG A 73 1.34 28.52 1.74
C ARG A 73 2.87 28.39 1.57
N ALA A 74 3.44 27.24 1.86
CA ALA A 74 4.88 26.98 1.69
C ALA A 74 5.34 27.10 0.23
N ILE A 75 4.52 26.61 -0.72
CA ILE A 75 4.77 26.69 -2.16
C ILE A 75 4.45 28.10 -2.68
N TYR A 76 3.34 28.71 -2.23
CA TYR A 76 2.99 30.08 -2.59
C TYR A 76 4.11 31.07 -2.25
N ASN A 77 4.67 30.99 -1.04
CA ASN A 77 5.78 31.83 -0.62
C ASN A 77 7.03 31.63 -1.50
N ALA A 78 7.30 30.40 -1.94
CA ALA A 78 8.41 30.11 -2.83
C ALA A 78 8.18 30.70 -4.25
N CYS A 79 6.95 30.61 -4.77
CA CYS A 79 6.55 31.28 -6.01
C CYS A 79 6.79 32.80 -5.92
N VAL A 80 6.30 33.46 -4.87
CA VAL A 80 6.47 34.91 -4.68
C VAL A 80 7.95 35.31 -4.59
N ALA A 81 8.77 34.54 -3.86
CA ALA A 81 10.19 34.85 -3.69
C ALA A 81 11.05 34.68 -4.96
N THR A 82 10.57 33.88 -5.92
CA THR A 82 11.33 33.52 -7.14
C THR A 82 10.74 34.07 -8.42
N GLY A 83 9.49 34.54 -8.40
CA GLY A 83 8.76 34.98 -9.60
C GLY A 83 8.23 33.82 -10.45
N VAL A 84 8.34 32.57 -10.01
CA VAL A 84 7.78 31.40 -10.71
C VAL A 84 6.26 31.40 -10.55
N GLN A 85 5.53 31.36 -11.66
CA GLN A 85 4.07 31.41 -11.65
C GLN A 85 3.48 30.03 -11.33
N TRP A 86 2.55 29.98 -10.38
CA TRP A 86 1.95 28.71 -9.92
C TRP A 86 1.27 27.92 -11.04
N PHE A 87 0.51 28.60 -11.92
CA PHE A 87 -0.21 27.92 -12.99
C PHE A 87 0.73 27.24 -14.01
N GLU A 88 1.91 27.82 -14.26
CA GLU A 88 2.93 27.19 -15.11
C GLU A 88 3.51 25.97 -14.41
N TRP A 89 3.80 26.10 -13.11
CA TRP A 89 4.36 25.01 -12.32
C TRP A 89 3.41 23.81 -12.20
N ILE A 90 2.14 24.04 -11.86
CA ILE A 90 1.16 22.95 -11.79
C ILE A 90 0.85 22.36 -13.17
N ALA A 91 0.90 23.15 -14.24
CA ALA A 91 0.79 22.65 -15.60
C ALA A 91 1.97 21.72 -15.96
N ALA A 92 3.20 22.09 -15.59
CA ALA A 92 4.40 21.26 -15.78
C ALA A 92 4.35 19.96 -14.94
N LEU A 93 3.67 19.97 -13.79
CA LEU A 93 3.38 18.78 -12.97
C LEU A 93 2.24 17.91 -13.55
N GLY A 94 1.71 18.26 -14.73
CA GLY A 94 0.68 17.50 -15.44
C GLY A 94 -0.72 18.11 -15.37
N GLY A 95 -0.90 19.26 -14.72
CA GLY A 95 -2.17 19.99 -14.70
C GLY A 95 -3.33 19.26 -14.03
N ARG A 96 -3.02 18.33 -13.11
CA ARG A 96 -4.00 17.52 -12.38
C ARG A 96 -3.88 17.74 -10.89
N GLU A 97 -4.99 17.56 -10.19
CA GLU A 97 -4.98 17.60 -8.74
C GLU A 97 -4.40 16.31 -8.14
N PHE A 98 -3.54 16.47 -7.14
CA PHE A 98 -2.98 15.36 -6.38
C PHE A 98 -2.62 15.76 -4.94
N ASP A 99 -2.65 14.76 -4.07
CA ASP A 99 -2.12 14.85 -2.72
C ASP A 99 -0.68 14.34 -2.71
N PHE A 100 0.22 15.12 -2.10
CA PHE A 100 1.63 14.80 -1.98
C PHE A 100 2.01 14.66 -0.51
N PHE A 101 2.42 13.45 -0.10
CA PHE A 101 2.72 13.09 1.27
C PHE A 101 4.24 13.01 1.47
N VAL A 102 4.75 13.76 2.44
CA VAL A 102 6.16 13.75 2.84
C VAL A 102 6.26 13.21 4.25
N ASP A 103 6.59 11.92 4.37
CA ASP A 103 6.70 11.21 5.65
C ASP A 103 8.13 10.70 5.89
N PRO A 104 8.51 10.42 7.15
CA PRO A 104 9.81 9.84 7.45
C PRO A 104 10.07 8.55 6.66
N GLY A 105 11.10 8.58 5.81
CA GLY A 105 11.53 7.44 5.00
C GLY A 105 10.67 7.16 3.75
N ARG A 106 9.60 7.92 3.50
CA ARG A 106 8.73 7.70 2.34
C ARG A 106 8.08 8.98 1.84
N ILE A 107 8.18 9.21 0.53
CA ILE A 107 7.45 10.24 -0.18
C ILE A 107 6.50 9.53 -1.14
N SER A 108 5.22 9.89 -1.08
CA SER A 108 4.20 9.27 -1.91
C SER A 108 3.20 10.30 -2.40
N MET A 109 2.50 9.97 -3.47
CA MET A 109 1.50 10.85 -4.07
C MET A 109 0.24 10.08 -4.45
N ARG A 110 -0.89 10.77 -4.50
CA ARG A 110 -2.19 10.19 -4.85
C ARG A 110 -2.98 11.13 -5.74
N PHE A 111 -3.46 10.63 -6.88
CA PHE A 111 -4.25 11.38 -7.85
C PHE A 111 -5.76 11.20 -7.60
N GLY A 112 -6.35 12.05 -6.77
CA GLY A 112 -7.77 11.96 -6.38
C GLY A 112 -8.04 11.00 -5.22
N GLN A 113 -9.23 11.09 -4.61
CA GLN A 113 -9.50 10.44 -3.32
C GLN A 113 -9.46 8.90 -3.34
N ALA A 114 -9.80 8.28 -4.48
CA ALA A 114 -9.89 6.83 -4.61
C ALA A 114 -8.67 6.17 -5.28
N ALA A 115 -7.67 6.96 -5.70
CA ALA A 115 -6.51 6.40 -6.38
C ALA A 115 -5.53 5.73 -5.40
N PRO A 116 -4.78 4.71 -5.85
CA PRO A 116 -3.71 4.12 -5.07
C PRO A 116 -2.59 5.15 -4.83
N LEU A 117 -1.91 5.03 -3.68
CA LEU A 117 -0.71 5.82 -3.39
C LEU A 117 0.45 5.30 -4.22
N ILE A 118 1.09 6.21 -4.98
CA ILE A 118 2.29 5.96 -5.76
C ILE A 118 3.48 6.40 -4.92
N THR A 119 4.43 5.50 -4.67
CA THR A 119 5.68 5.86 -3.98
C THR A 119 6.60 6.57 -4.96
N VAL A 120 6.97 7.80 -4.64
CA VAL A 120 7.90 8.62 -5.43
C VAL A 120 9.35 8.37 -4.99
N TRP A 121 9.55 8.26 -3.68
CA TRP A 121 10.83 7.98 -3.08
C TRP A 121 10.63 7.20 -1.78
N CYS A 122 11.56 6.31 -1.48
CA CYS A 122 11.65 5.63 -0.19
C CYS A 122 13.11 5.53 0.20
N ASP A 123 13.38 5.70 1.50
CA ASP A 123 14.70 5.42 2.04
C ASP A 123 14.96 3.92 1.90
N GLN A 124 16.01 3.55 1.17
CA GLN A 124 16.39 2.17 0.85
C GLN A 124 16.52 1.32 2.13
N THR A 125 16.91 1.94 3.24
CA THR A 125 17.07 1.24 4.53
C THR A 125 15.76 0.94 5.24
N SER A 126 14.66 1.56 4.81
CA SER A 126 13.34 1.47 5.47
C SER A 126 12.30 0.68 4.67
N CYS A 127 12.57 0.38 3.39
CA CYS A 127 11.61 -0.33 2.55
C CYS A 127 11.77 -1.84 2.75
N PRO A 128 10.82 -2.55 3.41
CA PRO A 128 10.90 -4.01 3.58
C PRO A 128 10.88 -4.74 2.23
N GLN A 129 10.38 -4.10 1.16
CA GLN A 129 10.44 -4.63 -0.19
C GLN A 129 11.85 -4.68 -0.76
N ALA A 130 12.74 -3.75 -0.39
CA ALA A 130 14.14 -3.79 -0.82
C ALA A 130 14.83 -4.99 -0.17
N ALA A 131 14.62 -5.23 1.12
CA ALA A 131 15.12 -6.41 1.80
C ALA A 131 14.55 -7.70 1.19
N ALA A 132 13.25 -7.75 0.89
CA ALA A 132 12.63 -8.92 0.28
C ALA A 132 13.10 -9.17 -1.16
N MET A 133 13.31 -8.13 -1.97
CA MET A 133 13.85 -8.27 -3.32
C MET A 133 15.32 -8.66 -3.30
N GLU A 134 16.11 -8.09 -2.38
CA GLU A 134 17.51 -8.46 -2.20
C GLU A 134 17.64 -9.90 -1.73
N GLU A 135 16.83 -10.33 -0.77
CA GLU A 135 16.79 -11.71 -0.30
C GLU A 135 16.33 -12.67 -1.42
N ALA A 136 15.32 -12.30 -2.21
CA ALA A 136 14.89 -13.09 -3.37
C ALA A 136 15.96 -13.16 -4.46
N ALA A 137 16.72 -12.08 -4.69
CA ALA A 137 17.83 -12.05 -5.63
C ALA A 137 18.97 -12.96 -5.16
N ILE A 138 19.34 -12.87 -3.88
CA ILE A 138 20.35 -13.74 -3.26
C ILE A 138 19.92 -15.20 -3.33
N GLN A 139 18.65 -15.50 -3.04
CA GLN A 139 18.11 -16.86 -3.08
C GLN A 139 18.12 -17.43 -4.52
N THR A 140 17.78 -16.60 -5.51
CA THR A 140 17.86 -16.98 -6.93
C THR A 140 19.31 -17.26 -7.34
N GLN A 141 20.25 -16.42 -6.91
CA GLN A 141 21.67 -16.61 -7.18
C GLN A 141 22.20 -17.91 -6.55
N LEU A 142 21.84 -18.21 -5.31
CA LEU A 142 22.19 -19.45 -4.63
C LEU A 142 21.62 -20.68 -5.34
N ARG A 143 20.37 -20.60 -5.79
CA ARG A 143 19.73 -21.68 -6.56
C ARG A 143 20.44 -21.93 -7.89
N ASN A 144 20.83 -20.87 -8.59
CA ASN A 144 21.58 -20.97 -9.85
C ASN A 144 22.98 -21.57 -9.63
N GLN A 145 23.68 -21.19 -8.55
CA GLN A 145 24.96 -21.80 -8.20
C GLN A 145 24.83 -23.29 -7.84
N ALA A 146 23.77 -23.66 -7.11
CA ALA A 146 23.49 -25.07 -6.78
C ALA A 146 23.20 -25.90 -8.04
N ALA A 147 22.40 -25.37 -8.97
CA ALA A 147 22.12 -26.02 -10.24
C ALA A 147 23.38 -26.19 -11.11
N ALA A 148 24.25 -25.18 -11.17
CA ALA A 148 25.52 -25.28 -11.90
C ALA A 148 26.44 -26.35 -11.30
N ARG A 149 26.51 -26.46 -9.97
CA ARG A 149 27.29 -27.51 -9.29
C ARG A 149 26.73 -28.90 -9.52
N ALA A 150 25.40 -29.06 -9.49
CA ALA A 150 24.75 -30.33 -9.77
C ALA A 150 25.05 -30.79 -11.22
N LYS A 151 25.01 -29.86 -12.19
CA LYS A 151 25.31 -30.16 -13.59
C LYS A 151 26.75 -30.68 -13.76
N LEU A 152 27.73 -30.04 -13.14
CA LEU A 152 29.13 -30.51 -13.18
C LEU A 152 29.33 -31.90 -12.54
N GLN A 153 28.56 -32.24 -11.51
CA GLN A 153 28.62 -33.57 -10.90
C GLN A 153 27.98 -34.65 -11.80
N ILE A 154 26.92 -34.32 -12.54
CA ILE A 154 26.31 -35.23 -13.50
C ILE A 154 27.27 -35.50 -14.66
N ASP A 155 27.89 -34.44 -15.22
CA ASP A 155 28.87 -34.57 -16.30
C ASP A 155 30.06 -35.45 -15.88
N ALA A 156 30.60 -35.23 -14.68
CA ALA A 156 31.68 -36.06 -14.13
C ALA A 156 31.26 -37.51 -13.81
N ARG A 157 29.96 -37.78 -13.60
CA ARG A 157 29.43 -39.12 -13.36
C ARG A 157 29.17 -39.86 -14.67
N LEU A 158 28.74 -39.16 -15.73
CA LEU A 158 28.50 -39.72 -17.06
C LEU A 158 29.78 -40.28 -17.67
N GLU A 159 30.94 -39.68 -17.42
CA GLU A 159 32.24 -40.22 -17.88
C GLU A 159 32.62 -41.59 -17.27
N ARG A 160 31.89 -42.07 -16.25
CA ARG A 160 32.15 -43.36 -15.59
C ARG A 160 31.06 -44.41 -15.83
N LYS A 161 30.01 -44.10 -16.57
CA LYS A 161 28.93 -45.05 -16.86
C LYS A 161 29.30 -45.90 -18.06
N THR A 162 29.00 -47.18 -17.97
CA THR A 162 29.14 -48.10 -19.10
C THR A 162 28.01 -47.82 -20.10
N LEU A 163 28.25 -48.03 -21.40
CA LEU A 163 27.31 -47.75 -22.50
C LEU A 163 25.90 -48.34 -22.24
N ALA A 164 25.82 -49.53 -21.64
CA ALA A 164 24.55 -50.18 -21.31
C ALA A 164 23.74 -49.46 -20.22
N GLN A 165 24.41 -48.75 -19.29
CA GLN A 165 23.74 -47.95 -18.28
C GLN A 165 23.26 -46.60 -18.83
N GLN A 166 23.94 -46.08 -19.85
CA GLN A 166 23.53 -44.85 -20.54
C GLN A 166 22.23 -45.06 -21.33
N LEU A 167 22.09 -46.20 -22.01
CA LEU A 167 20.86 -46.56 -22.74
C LEU A 167 19.63 -46.67 -21.82
N LEU A 168 19.78 -47.28 -20.64
CA LEU A 168 18.66 -47.42 -19.69
C LEU A 168 18.20 -46.08 -19.11
N GLU A 169 19.11 -45.11 -18.93
CA GLU A 169 18.75 -43.78 -18.45
C GLU A 169 18.14 -42.89 -19.55
N GLU A 170 18.47 -43.16 -20.82
CA GLU A 170 17.90 -42.44 -21.97
C GLU A 170 16.43 -42.86 -22.19
N ASP A 171 16.13 -44.16 -22.07
CA ASP A 171 14.76 -44.68 -22.11
C ASP A 171 13.87 -44.10 -20.98
N GLU A 172 14.39 -43.98 -19.76
CA GLU A 172 13.62 -43.45 -18.61
C GLU A 172 13.31 -41.94 -18.77
N ALA A 173 14.23 -41.18 -19.37
CA ALA A 173 14.01 -39.75 -19.64
C ALA A 173 13.01 -39.49 -20.76
N GLU A 174 12.99 -40.35 -21.80
CA GLU A 174 11.99 -40.29 -22.86
C GLU A 174 10.59 -40.62 -22.32
N ASP A 175 10.49 -41.64 -21.44
CA ASP A 175 9.23 -42.00 -20.78
C ASP A 175 8.68 -40.83 -19.95
N ASP A 176 9.50 -40.18 -19.12
CA ASP A 176 9.09 -39.01 -18.33
C ASP A 176 8.62 -37.84 -19.21
N GLN A 177 9.25 -37.63 -20.37
CA GLN A 177 8.83 -36.59 -21.32
C GLN A 177 7.47 -36.93 -21.97
N ILE A 178 7.23 -38.20 -22.27
CA ILE A 178 5.92 -38.68 -22.76
C ILE A 178 4.84 -38.48 -21.69
N PHE A 179 5.14 -38.80 -20.42
CA PHE A 179 4.22 -38.59 -19.30
C PHE A 179 3.91 -37.10 -19.08
N ALA A 180 4.89 -36.21 -19.22
CA ALA A 180 4.69 -34.77 -19.09
C ALA A 180 3.80 -34.19 -20.20
N MET A 181 3.99 -34.61 -21.45
CA MET A 181 3.13 -34.21 -22.57
C MET A 181 1.68 -34.65 -22.38
N ILE A 182 1.47 -35.87 -21.90
CA ILE A 182 0.13 -36.38 -21.61
C ILE A 182 -0.50 -35.56 -20.48
N ALA A 183 0.23 -35.30 -19.40
CA ALA A 183 -0.28 -34.56 -18.25
C ALA A 183 -0.76 -33.13 -18.60
N ASP A 184 -0.06 -32.41 -19.47
CA ASP A 184 -0.48 -31.09 -19.96
C ASP A 184 -1.76 -31.16 -20.79
N GLU A 185 -1.94 -32.23 -21.57
CA GLU A 185 -3.14 -32.43 -22.37
C GLU A 185 -4.36 -32.84 -21.52
N VAL A 186 -4.16 -33.63 -20.44
CA VAL A 186 -5.26 -34.01 -19.53
C VAL A 186 -5.62 -32.92 -18.51
N ALA A 187 -4.69 -32.01 -18.20
CA ALA A 187 -4.91 -30.94 -17.21
C ALA A 187 -5.80 -29.80 -17.72
N ALA A 188 -5.95 -29.63 -19.03
CA ALA A 188 -6.88 -28.65 -19.60
C ALA A 188 -8.32 -29.22 -19.57
N PRO A 189 -9.25 -28.69 -18.75
CA PRO A 189 -10.61 -29.20 -18.69
C PRO A 189 -11.36 -28.78 -19.96
N THR A 190 -11.34 -29.62 -21.00
CA THR A 190 -12.01 -29.41 -22.29
C THR A 190 -13.53 -29.62 -22.23
N TRP A 191 -14.10 -29.90 -21.05
CA TRP A 191 -15.55 -30.11 -20.87
C TRP A 191 -16.36 -28.83 -20.60
N ILE A 192 -15.78 -27.63 -20.80
CA ILE A 192 -16.54 -26.39 -20.76
C ILE A 192 -17.36 -26.29 -22.06
N THR A 193 -18.57 -26.85 -21.99
CA THR A 193 -19.64 -26.61 -22.94
C THR A 193 -19.87 -25.10 -23.09
N PRO A 194 -19.91 -24.56 -24.32
CA PRO A 194 -20.17 -23.15 -24.52
C PRO A 194 -21.62 -22.85 -24.14
N THR A 195 -21.81 -22.10 -23.06
CA THR A 195 -23.11 -21.48 -22.75
C THR A 195 -23.45 -20.44 -23.81
N LEU A 196 -24.15 -20.90 -24.86
CA LEU A 196 -24.84 -20.12 -25.87
C LEU A 196 -25.86 -19.18 -25.20
N ALA A 197 -25.46 -17.94 -24.90
CA ALA A 197 -26.32 -16.90 -24.35
C ALA A 197 -26.86 -15.90 -25.40
N LYS A 198 -26.95 -16.30 -26.68
CA LYS A 198 -27.63 -15.51 -27.72
C LYS A 198 -28.37 -16.42 -28.69
N PHE A 199 -29.66 -16.62 -28.42
CA PHE A 199 -30.61 -17.01 -29.45
C PHE A 199 -30.92 -15.80 -30.33
N PRO A 200 -30.82 -15.89 -31.66
CA PRO A 200 -31.21 -14.82 -32.56
C PRO A 200 -32.73 -14.63 -32.48
N ALA A 201 -33.16 -13.40 -32.19
CA ALA A 201 -34.57 -13.02 -32.28
C ALA A 201 -35.01 -13.07 -33.74
N GLY A 202 -35.99 -13.92 -34.04
CA GLY A 202 -36.58 -14.02 -35.38
C GLY A 202 -37.34 -12.73 -35.79
N PRO A 203 -37.50 -12.48 -37.10
CA PRO A 203 -38.20 -11.31 -37.61
C PRO A 203 -39.70 -11.42 -37.30
N ARG A 204 -40.22 -10.48 -36.50
CA ARG A 204 -41.67 -10.34 -36.29
C ARG A 204 -42.32 -9.68 -37.49
N SER A 205 -43.33 -10.37 -37.99
CA SER A 205 -44.19 -10.04 -39.12
C SER A 205 -44.93 -8.71 -38.96
N VAL A 206 -45.00 -8.02 -40.10
CA VAL A 206 -45.82 -6.86 -40.41
C VAL A 206 -47.32 -7.13 -40.19
N SER A 207 -48.03 -6.15 -39.65
CA SER A 207 -49.46 -5.95 -39.92
C SER A 207 -49.78 -4.46 -39.95
N PRO A 208 -50.57 -4.00 -40.94
CA PRO A 208 -50.83 -2.60 -41.22
C PRO A 208 -52.12 -2.11 -40.53
N LEU A 209 -52.22 -0.80 -40.27
CA LEU A 209 -53.36 0.07 -40.58
C LEU A 209 -53.29 1.41 -39.80
N SER A 210 -52.94 2.46 -40.54
CA SER A 210 -53.60 3.78 -40.63
C SER A 210 -54.10 4.55 -39.39
N SER A 211 -53.55 5.75 -39.16
CA SER A 211 -54.27 7.06 -39.11
C SER A 211 -53.27 8.19 -38.70
N THR A 212 -52.87 9.10 -39.59
CA THR A 212 -53.44 10.44 -39.88
C THR A 212 -53.69 11.35 -38.66
N HIS A 213 -52.72 12.20 -38.30
CA HIS A 213 -52.79 13.67 -38.10
C HIS A 213 -51.51 14.16 -37.38
N SER A 214 -50.68 14.99 -38.01
CA SER A 214 -50.70 16.47 -37.97
C SER A 214 -50.25 17.11 -36.65
N ARG A 215 -49.11 17.83 -36.78
CA ARG A 215 -48.83 19.18 -36.24
C ARG A 215 -48.51 19.38 -34.75
N SER A 216 -47.43 20.16 -34.58
CA SER A 216 -47.19 21.18 -33.56
C SER A 216 -46.47 20.81 -32.26
N SER A 217 -45.28 21.41 -32.14
CA SER A 217 -44.68 22.07 -30.97
C SER A 217 -45.50 22.15 -29.68
N SER A 218 -44.88 21.81 -28.54
CA SER A 218 -44.84 22.55 -27.25
C SER A 218 -44.18 21.66 -26.18
N ARG A 219 -43.14 22.10 -25.46
CA ARG A 219 -43.15 23.03 -24.30
C ARG A 219 -43.55 22.31 -23.00
N SER A 220 -42.64 22.38 -22.01
CA SER A 220 -42.84 22.21 -20.55
C SER A 220 -43.34 20.83 -20.07
N SER A 221 -43.15 20.35 -18.85
CA SER A 221 -42.37 20.63 -17.64
C SER A 221 -42.88 19.57 -16.67
N ASN A 222 -42.07 19.09 -15.72
CA ASN A 222 -42.56 18.79 -14.38
C ASN A 222 -41.39 18.89 -13.39
N SER A 223 -41.28 20.09 -12.81
CA SER A 223 -40.88 20.35 -11.42
C SER A 223 -41.81 19.55 -10.48
N SER A 224 -41.61 19.35 -9.18
CA SER A 224 -40.84 19.98 -8.10
C SER A 224 -41.13 19.12 -6.85
N SER A 225 -40.25 18.96 -5.88
CA SER A 225 -40.23 19.72 -4.61
C SER A 225 -39.34 18.92 -3.63
N GLY A 226 -38.65 19.49 -2.65
CA GLY A 226 -38.81 20.79 -2.04
C GLY A 226 -37.51 21.32 -1.43
N CYS A 227 -37.49 22.64 -1.33
CA CYS A 227 -36.51 23.49 -0.72
C CYS A 227 -36.92 23.74 0.72
N PHE A 228 -36.00 23.74 1.69
CA PHE A 228 -36.08 24.61 2.86
C PHE A 228 -34.66 24.97 3.32
N SER A 229 -34.30 26.23 3.16
CA SER A 229 -33.27 26.91 3.92
C SER A 229 -33.97 27.86 4.88
N TYR A 230 -33.58 27.86 6.16
CA TYR A 230 -33.76 29.00 7.07
C TYR A 230 -32.43 29.29 7.75
N ALA A 231 -32.14 30.58 7.85
CA ALA A 231 -30.97 31.14 8.50
C ALA A 231 -31.29 31.59 9.93
N SER A 232 -30.21 31.66 10.72
CA SER A 232 -29.91 32.62 11.80
C SER A 232 -30.00 32.18 13.27
N SER A 233 -28.84 32.42 13.93
CA SER A 233 -28.61 33.03 15.26
C SER A 233 -28.97 32.27 16.56
N ASP A 234 -27.88 32.04 17.31
CA ASP A 234 -27.66 32.14 18.77
C ASP A 234 -28.37 31.24 19.82
N SER A 235 -27.51 30.85 20.78
CA SER A 235 -27.74 30.57 22.19
C SER A 235 -28.05 29.13 22.66
N LEU A 236 -27.05 28.58 23.37
CA LEU A 236 -27.04 27.92 24.69
C LEU A 236 -28.18 26.98 25.15
N ALA A 237 -27.71 25.90 25.82
CA ALA A 237 -28.34 25.07 26.86
C ALA A 237 -28.93 23.70 26.46
N THR A 238 -28.24 22.64 26.93
CA THR A 238 -28.70 21.47 27.71
C THR A 238 -30.15 20.98 27.53
N VAL A 239 -30.39 19.73 27.13
CA VAL A 239 -30.76 18.55 27.98
C VAL A 239 -31.00 17.28 27.12
N SER A 240 -30.83 16.14 27.79
CA SER A 240 -30.96 14.74 27.43
C SER A 240 -32.27 14.29 26.73
N SER A 241 -32.21 13.26 25.89
CA SER A 241 -33.01 12.01 26.04
C SER A 241 -32.83 10.99 24.88
N ILE A 242 -32.34 9.81 25.26
CA ILE A 242 -32.77 8.45 24.89
C ILE A 242 -33.98 8.33 23.94
N THR A 243 -33.77 7.69 22.78
CA THR A 243 -34.77 6.83 22.13
C THR A 243 -34.11 5.68 21.38
N SER A 244 -34.39 4.48 21.86
CA SER A 244 -34.18 3.18 21.25
C SER A 244 -35.13 2.98 20.05
N GLN A 245 -34.60 2.63 18.88
CA GLN A 245 -35.40 2.03 17.80
C GLN A 245 -34.78 0.72 17.33
N SER A 246 -35.53 -0.34 17.61
CA SER A 246 -35.38 -1.70 17.09
C SER A 246 -35.62 -1.73 15.59
N GLN A 247 -34.61 -2.11 14.80
CA GLN A 247 -34.79 -2.51 13.41
C GLN A 247 -34.58 -4.02 13.29
N SER A 248 -35.60 -4.68 12.76
CA SER A 248 -35.64 -6.11 12.44
C SER A 248 -34.55 -6.48 11.40
N PRO A 249 -33.88 -7.64 11.53
CA PRO A 249 -32.82 -8.02 10.61
C PRO A 249 -33.38 -8.46 9.26
N ALA A 250 -33.00 -7.73 8.21
CA ALA A 250 -33.22 -8.14 6.83
C ALA A 250 -32.53 -9.49 6.55
N LYS A 251 -33.27 -10.45 5.99
CA LYS A 251 -32.76 -11.78 5.62
C LYS A 251 -31.81 -11.66 4.43
N LEU A 252 -30.52 -11.50 4.71
CA LEU A 252 -29.46 -11.54 3.70
C LEU A 252 -29.38 -12.93 3.05
N SER A 253 -29.18 -12.94 1.73
CA SER A 253 -28.99 -14.13 0.89
C SER A 253 -27.84 -15.02 1.40
N ARG A 254 -28.00 -16.34 1.31
CA ARG A 254 -27.01 -17.36 1.75
C ARG A 254 -25.62 -17.12 1.14
N ARG A 255 -25.55 -16.54 -0.07
CA ARG A 255 -24.29 -16.21 -0.76
C ARG A 255 -23.60 -14.96 -0.19
N GLU A 256 -24.35 -14.01 0.34
CA GLU A 256 -23.84 -12.80 1.00
C GLU A 256 -23.19 -13.13 2.35
N ARG A 257 -23.79 -14.08 3.09
CA ARG A 257 -23.38 -14.47 4.45
C ARG A 257 -21.98 -15.13 4.50
N ALA A 258 -21.55 -15.78 3.42
CA ALA A 258 -20.21 -16.38 3.32
C ALA A 258 -19.10 -15.33 3.07
N ARG A 259 -19.42 -14.18 2.47
CA ARG A 259 -18.45 -13.11 2.18
C ARG A 259 -18.24 -12.15 3.34
N GLN A 260 -19.12 -12.16 4.34
CA GLN A 260 -19.05 -11.31 5.53
C GLN A 260 -18.57 -12.06 6.78
N ALA A 261 -18.06 -13.29 6.64
CA ALA A 261 -17.42 -14.03 7.73
C ALA A 261 -16.09 -13.36 8.13
N LYS A 262 -16.18 -12.20 8.78
CA LYS A 262 -15.05 -11.55 9.45
C LYS A 262 -14.76 -12.40 10.68
N ILE A 263 -13.61 -13.07 10.66
CA ILE A 263 -13.09 -13.80 11.81
C ILE A 263 -12.86 -12.76 12.91
N PHE A 264 -13.77 -12.71 13.88
CA PHE A 264 -13.66 -11.82 15.03
C PHE A 264 -12.76 -12.51 16.06
N VAL A 265 -11.50 -12.13 16.11
CA VAL A 265 -10.58 -12.59 17.15
C VAL A 265 -10.86 -11.74 18.39
N ASP A 266 -11.46 -12.36 19.40
CA ASP A 266 -11.75 -11.73 20.68
C ASP A 266 -10.44 -11.53 21.47
N THR A 267 -9.83 -10.35 21.31
CA THR A 267 -8.55 -9.99 21.94
C THR A 267 -8.65 -9.80 23.45
N THR A 268 -9.85 -9.88 24.02
CA THR A 268 -10.07 -9.76 25.47
C THR A 268 -9.76 -11.06 26.23
N LYS A 269 -9.57 -12.18 25.52
CA LYS A 269 -9.25 -13.48 26.10
C LYS A 269 -7.79 -13.86 25.83
N THR A 270 -6.86 -13.21 26.52
CA THR A 270 -5.42 -13.53 26.50
C THR A 270 -5.00 -14.45 27.64
N VAL A 271 -5.95 -15.20 28.24
CA VAL A 271 -5.61 -16.23 29.23
C VAL A 271 -5.05 -17.44 28.47
N VAL A 272 -3.74 -17.41 28.26
CA VAL A 272 -2.95 -18.56 27.84
C VAL A 272 -2.97 -19.55 28.98
N THR A 273 -3.81 -20.57 28.90
CA THR A 273 -3.73 -21.71 29.81
C THR A 273 -2.35 -22.33 29.62
N PRO A 274 -1.45 -22.31 30.62
CA PRO A 274 -0.18 -23.00 30.50
C PRO A 274 -0.52 -24.48 30.29
N TYR A 275 -0.18 -25.00 29.11
CA TYR A 275 -0.20 -26.43 28.88
C TYR A 275 0.93 -27.00 29.72
N ASP A 276 0.59 -27.50 30.91
CA ASP A 276 1.50 -28.30 31.73
C ASP A 276 1.72 -29.60 30.97
N GLY A 277 2.66 -29.53 30.03
CA GLY A 277 3.11 -30.63 29.21
C GLY A 277 3.69 -31.69 30.13
N GLY A 278 2.79 -32.55 30.61
CA GLY A 278 3.08 -33.68 31.46
C GLY A 278 4.31 -34.40 30.93
N LYS A 279 5.27 -34.60 31.82
CA LYS A 279 6.47 -35.40 31.62
C LYS A 279 6.10 -36.72 30.93
N THR A 280 6.25 -36.78 29.61
CA THR A 280 6.34 -38.05 28.90
C THR A 280 7.74 -38.56 29.14
N THR A 281 7.91 -39.28 30.25
CA THR A 281 9.07 -40.17 30.44
C THR A 281 8.93 -41.29 29.42
N VAL A 282 9.52 -41.10 28.25
CA VAL A 282 9.86 -42.21 27.37
C VAL A 282 10.93 -43.01 28.10
N LEU A 283 10.48 -44.07 28.77
CA LEU A 283 11.34 -45.12 29.28
C LEU A 283 12.03 -45.77 28.08
N THR A 284 13.35 -45.92 28.22
CA THR A 284 14.23 -46.86 27.51
C THR A 284 14.61 -46.59 26.05
N GLY A 285 15.91 -46.33 25.85
CA GLY A 285 16.61 -46.46 24.57
C GLY A 285 17.61 -45.32 24.34
N GLY A 286 18.92 -45.57 24.54
CA GLY A 286 20.02 -44.61 24.35
C GLY A 286 20.05 -43.95 22.95
N VAL A 287 20.78 -42.87 22.72
CA VAL A 287 22.24 -42.73 22.88
C VAL A 287 22.60 -41.24 23.05
N MET A 288 23.48 -40.97 24.01
CA MET A 288 24.16 -39.67 24.22
C MET A 288 25.39 -39.56 23.32
N LEU A 289 25.47 -38.50 22.50
CA LEU A 289 26.69 -37.84 22.04
C LEU A 289 26.31 -36.36 21.85
N GLY A 290 26.52 -35.46 22.82
CA GLY A 290 27.81 -34.82 23.08
C GLY A 290 27.76 -33.34 22.63
N GLY A 291 27.64 -32.41 23.57
CA GLY A 291 27.68 -30.96 23.28
C GLY A 291 27.36 -30.12 24.53
N GLY A 292 28.40 -29.56 25.16
CA GLY A 292 28.41 -29.08 26.55
C GLY A 292 27.62 -27.80 26.90
N PRO A 293 27.62 -27.43 28.19
CA PRO A 293 26.77 -26.38 28.76
C PRO A 293 27.30 -24.96 28.46
N LYS A 294 26.41 -24.07 27.99
CA LYS A 294 26.67 -22.62 27.92
C LYS A 294 26.52 -21.99 29.32
N PRO A 295 27.45 -21.15 29.78
CA PRO A 295 27.38 -20.52 31.10
C PRO A 295 26.21 -19.52 31.21
N LYS A 296 25.52 -19.59 32.34
CA LYS A 296 24.41 -18.71 32.73
C LYS A 296 24.93 -17.27 32.89
N LYS A 297 24.36 -16.33 32.13
CA LYS A 297 24.60 -14.89 32.30
C LYS A 297 23.81 -14.41 33.52
N ALA A 298 24.53 -13.82 34.48
CA ALA A 298 24.00 -13.32 35.74
C ALA A 298 22.99 -12.18 35.56
N ALA A 299 22.03 -12.12 36.48
CA ALA A 299 21.01 -11.08 36.60
C ALA A 299 21.62 -9.74 37.06
N PRO A 300 21.13 -8.59 36.58
CA PRO A 300 21.45 -7.30 37.18
C PRO A 300 20.59 -7.02 38.42
N ALA A 301 21.25 -6.56 39.48
CA ALA A 301 20.62 -6.09 40.71
C ALA A 301 19.91 -4.73 40.50
N PRO A 302 18.82 -4.43 41.23
CA PRO A 302 18.14 -3.14 41.18
C PRO A 302 18.70 -2.22 42.28
N LEU A 303 19.09 -0.99 41.92
CA LEU A 303 19.36 0.06 42.90
C LEU A 303 18.73 1.39 42.50
N ALA A 304 17.87 1.83 43.41
CA ALA A 304 17.64 3.18 43.90
C ALA A 304 16.91 4.20 43.01
N ALA A 305 15.73 4.55 43.51
CA ALA A 305 14.97 5.75 43.25
C ALA A 305 15.64 7.02 43.81
N GLN A 306 15.32 8.16 43.17
CA GLN A 306 15.17 9.56 43.63
C GLN A 306 15.32 10.45 42.39
N SER A 307 14.68 11.60 42.13
CA SER A 307 13.53 12.39 42.60
C SER A 307 13.51 13.63 41.64
N PRO A 308 12.44 14.45 41.50
CA PRO A 308 12.25 15.32 40.34
C PRO A 308 12.87 16.72 40.54
N ARG A 309 13.27 17.36 39.44
CA ARG A 309 13.46 18.82 39.41
C ARG A 309 12.89 19.44 38.14
N ASN A 310 11.88 20.27 38.37
CA ASN A 310 11.42 21.38 37.55
C ASN A 310 12.60 22.12 36.88
N ASN A 311 12.41 22.59 35.64
CA ASN A 311 12.48 24.03 35.41
C ASN A 311 11.89 24.46 34.06
N THR A 312 10.94 25.37 34.24
CA THR A 312 10.19 26.20 33.31
C THR A 312 11.10 27.17 32.56
N TRP A 313 11.07 27.17 31.23
CA TRP A 313 11.63 28.24 30.40
C TRP A 313 10.57 28.74 29.43
N ARG A 314 9.67 29.59 29.93
CA ARG A 314 8.89 30.52 29.12
C ARG A 314 9.43 31.92 29.40
N SER A 315 10.09 32.51 28.40
CA SER A 315 10.30 33.95 28.35
C SER A 315 9.31 34.54 27.35
N VAL A 316 8.42 35.37 27.88
CA VAL A 316 7.53 36.30 27.19
C VAL A 316 8.35 37.55 26.84
N ARG A 317 8.20 38.07 25.61
CA ARG A 317 8.29 39.51 25.27
C ARG A 317 7.26 39.74 24.16
N ALA A 318 6.21 40.54 24.37
CA ALA A 318 6.19 42.01 24.48
C ALA A 318 6.54 42.65 23.14
#